data_AF-A0A2W6T0C9-F1
#
_entry.id   AF-A0A2W6T0C9-F1
#
_cell.length_a   1.000
_cell.length_b   1.000
_cell.length_c   1.000
_cell.angle_alpha   90.00
_cell.angle_beta   90.00
_cell.angle_gamma   90.00
#
_symmetry.space_group_name_H-M   'P 1'
#
loop_
_entity.id
_entity.type
_entity.pdbx_description
1 polymer ?
#
loop_
_entity_poly.entity_id
_entity_poly.type
_entity_poly.pdbx_seq_one_letter_code
_entity_poly.pdbx_strand_id
1 'polypeptide(L)'
;NKYFKTWSTNLVASTPENIQFNGVTGMYKVVIDADAAVKSITVSASPVNSWNPTNVYLVGTVNGWNAATAIPMTSLGNGKFEYTVALPAASEFKFLGQQSWGDLDWGNITADGNTGYLGPKGSNGNIKFDGTGGNYKISVNVKLGTYKIQPL
;
A
#
# COMPACT_ATOMS: atom_id res chain seq x y z
N ASN A 1 -10.46 -5.10 29.42
CA ASN A 1 -9.59 -4.62 28.32
C ASN A 1 -9.20 -3.16 28.55
N LYS A 2 -7.91 -2.90 28.84
CA LYS A 2 -7.38 -1.57 29.21
C LYS A 2 -7.39 -0.56 28.06
N TYR A 3 -7.25 -1.02 26.81
CA TYR A 3 -7.02 -0.17 25.64
C TYR A 3 -8.16 -0.18 24.60
N PHE A 4 -8.74 -1.35 24.30
CA PHE A 4 -9.82 -1.50 23.31
C PHE A 4 -11.07 -2.13 23.91
N LYS A 5 -12.25 -1.57 23.62
CA LYS A 5 -13.57 -2.13 23.97
C LYS A 5 -13.93 -3.29 23.04
N THR A 6 -13.66 -3.13 21.75
CA THR A 6 -14.01 -4.10 20.70
C THR A 6 -12.75 -4.61 20.00
N TRP A 7 -12.67 -5.92 19.81
CA TRP A 7 -11.53 -6.62 19.21
C TRP A 7 -12.00 -7.47 18.04
N SER A 8 -11.20 -7.56 16.98
CA SER A 8 -11.42 -8.57 15.96
C SER A 8 -11.18 -9.98 16.51
N THR A 9 -11.89 -10.95 15.94
CA THR A 9 -11.92 -12.34 16.40
C THR A 9 -10.58 -13.08 16.24
N ASN A 10 -9.68 -12.56 15.41
CA ASN A 10 -8.32 -13.05 15.20
C ASN A 10 -7.29 -12.40 16.15
N LEU A 11 -7.72 -11.65 17.15
CA LEU A 11 -6.88 -11.08 18.19
C LEU A 11 -7.30 -11.56 19.57
N VAL A 12 -6.33 -11.80 20.45
CA VAL A 12 -6.53 -12.05 21.88
C VAL A 12 -5.54 -11.26 22.72
N ALA A 13 -5.90 -10.95 23.96
CA ALA A 13 -4.98 -10.34 24.91
C ALA A 13 -3.88 -11.35 25.31
N SER A 14 -2.65 -10.86 25.48
CA SER A 14 -1.49 -11.64 25.92
C SER A 14 -0.72 -10.90 27.02
N THR A 15 0.09 -11.63 27.79
CA THR A 15 0.75 -11.10 28.99
C THR A 15 2.21 -10.66 28.75
N PRO A 16 2.70 -9.68 29.53
CA PRO A 16 1.93 -8.55 30.07
C PRO A 16 1.67 -7.50 28.97
N GLU A 17 0.42 -7.08 28.82
CA GLU A 17 -0.04 -5.98 27.92
C GLU A 17 0.21 -6.16 26.40
N ASN A 18 0.40 -7.39 25.95
CA ASN A 18 0.59 -7.72 24.54
C ASN A 18 -0.74 -8.02 23.82
N ILE A 19 -0.73 -7.93 22.49
CA ILE A 19 -1.79 -8.43 21.62
C ILE A 19 -1.24 -9.61 20.84
N GLN A 20 -1.90 -10.76 20.97
CA GLN A 20 -1.56 -11.94 20.18
C GLN A 20 -2.51 -12.05 18.99
N PHE A 21 -1.93 -12.20 17.80
CA PHE A 21 -2.66 -12.52 16.58
C PHE A 21 -2.76 -14.04 16.42
N ASN A 22 -3.97 -14.55 16.24
CA ASN A 22 -4.29 -15.98 16.11
C ASN A 22 -4.85 -16.35 14.73
N GLY A 23 -4.78 -15.43 13.75
CA GLY A 23 -5.17 -15.72 12.38
C GLY A 23 -4.09 -16.51 11.63
N VAL A 24 -4.41 -16.88 10.38
CA VAL A 24 -3.44 -17.48 9.47
C VAL A 24 -2.36 -16.48 9.07
N THR A 25 -1.18 -16.95 8.67
CA THR A 25 -0.13 -16.09 8.15
C THR A 25 -0.60 -15.38 6.88
N GLY A 26 -0.39 -14.06 6.82
CA GLY A 26 -0.72 -13.27 5.64
C GLY A 26 -0.59 -11.76 5.87
N MET A 27 -1.00 -11.00 4.86
CA MET A 27 -1.11 -9.54 4.89
C MET A 27 -2.46 -9.13 5.45
N TYR A 28 -2.48 -8.15 6.35
CA TYR A 28 -3.69 -7.68 7.02
C TYR A 28 -3.76 -6.16 7.03
N LYS A 29 -4.97 -5.62 6.91
CA LYS A 29 -5.28 -4.23 7.25
C LYS A 29 -5.68 -4.17 8.72
N VAL A 30 -4.91 -3.42 9.49
CA VAL A 30 -5.20 -3.10 10.89
C VAL A 30 -5.82 -1.71 10.94
N VAL A 31 -7.03 -1.61 11.49
CA VAL A 31 -7.73 -0.34 11.73
C VAL A 31 -7.90 -0.17 13.24
N ILE A 32 -7.42 0.96 13.74
CA ILE A 32 -7.59 1.37 15.12
C ILE A 32 -8.52 2.59 15.14
N ASP A 33 -9.63 2.47 15.85
CA ASP A 33 -10.47 3.61 16.19
C ASP A 33 -10.20 4.00 17.64
N ALA A 34 -9.48 5.12 17.81
CA ALA A 34 -9.07 5.63 19.11
C ALA A 34 -10.12 6.54 19.76
N ASP A 35 -11.28 6.77 19.12
CA ASP A 35 -12.36 7.53 19.73
C ASP A 35 -12.72 6.97 21.11
N ALA A 36 -12.91 7.84 22.09
CA ALA A 36 -13.08 7.44 23.48
C ALA A 36 -14.35 6.59 23.71
N ALA A 37 -15.39 6.80 22.90
CA ALA A 37 -16.61 6.01 22.91
C ALA A 37 -16.40 4.67 22.18
N VAL A 38 -15.64 4.63 21.09
CA VAL A 38 -15.44 3.42 20.27
C VAL A 38 -14.33 2.52 20.82
N LYS A 39 -13.08 2.98 20.85
CA LYS A 39 -11.87 2.21 21.24
C LYS A 39 -11.85 0.82 20.61
N SER A 40 -11.78 0.71 19.28
CA SER A 40 -11.81 -0.58 18.58
C SER A 40 -10.50 -0.91 17.87
N ILE A 41 -10.19 -2.20 17.75
CA ILE A 41 -9.14 -2.72 16.89
C ILE A 41 -9.73 -3.79 15.95
N THR A 42 -9.62 -3.56 14.64
CA THR A 42 -10.11 -4.48 13.61
C THR A 42 -8.95 -4.94 12.72
N VAL A 43 -8.82 -6.25 12.55
CA VAL A 43 -7.80 -6.86 11.68
C VAL A 43 -8.47 -7.70 10.61
N SER A 44 -8.41 -7.22 9.37
CA SER A 44 -9.04 -7.85 8.19
C SER A 44 -7.99 -8.32 7.20
N ALA A 45 -8.19 -9.50 6.61
CA ALA A 45 -7.26 -10.04 5.64
C ALA A 45 -7.18 -9.13 4.40
N SER A 46 -5.97 -8.85 3.94
CA SER A 46 -5.77 -8.13 2.68
C SER A 46 -6.24 -9.00 1.52
N PRO A 47 -6.98 -8.45 0.54
CA PRO A 47 -7.30 -9.16 -0.70
C PRO A 47 -6.05 -9.48 -1.52
N VAL A 48 -4.94 -8.79 -1.26
CA VAL A 48 -3.63 -9.07 -1.85
C VAL A 48 -2.71 -9.62 -0.78
N ASN A 49 -2.46 -10.93 -0.83
CA ASN A 49 -1.63 -11.65 0.14
C ASN A 49 -0.21 -11.94 -0.39
N SER A 50 0.37 -11.00 -1.13
CA SER A 50 1.74 -11.09 -1.65
C SER A 50 2.55 -9.89 -1.17
N TRP A 51 3.36 -10.09 -0.13
CA TRP A 51 4.22 -9.04 0.44
C TRP A 51 5.57 -8.90 -0.32
N ASN A 52 5.95 -9.93 -1.07
CA ASN A 52 7.19 -9.99 -1.86
C ASN A 52 6.89 -10.46 -3.30
N PRO A 53 6.11 -9.68 -4.08
CA PRO A 53 5.90 -10.00 -5.48
C PRO A 53 7.24 -10.02 -6.22
N THR A 54 7.36 -10.84 -7.27
CA THR A 54 8.60 -10.91 -8.08
C THR A 54 8.86 -9.60 -8.80
N ASN A 55 7.80 -8.97 -9.33
CA ASN A 55 7.86 -7.73 -10.09
C ASN A 55 6.88 -6.71 -9.53
N VAL A 56 7.23 -5.44 -9.68
CA VAL A 56 6.30 -4.32 -9.54
C VAL A 56 6.49 -3.39 -10.74
N TYR A 57 5.39 -2.89 -11.26
CA TYR A 57 5.34 -2.00 -12.41
C TYR A 57 4.63 -0.70 -12.04
N LEU A 58 5.11 0.42 -12.58
CA LEU A 58 4.46 1.72 -12.53
C LEU A 58 3.49 1.86 -13.72
N VAL A 59 2.24 2.21 -13.45
CA VAL A 59 1.22 2.51 -14.47
C VAL A 59 0.53 3.82 -14.12
N GLY A 60 0.24 4.67 -15.10
CA GLY A 60 -0.37 5.97 -14.82
C GLY A 60 -0.40 6.89 -16.02
N THR A 61 -0.57 8.19 -15.77
CA THR A 61 -0.46 9.22 -16.81
C THR A 61 0.85 9.14 -17.58
N VAL A 62 1.94 8.74 -16.91
CA VAL A 62 3.29 8.55 -17.48
C VAL A 62 3.38 7.53 -18.61
N ASN A 63 2.42 6.62 -18.73
CA ASN A 63 2.35 5.63 -19.80
C ASN A 63 0.94 5.49 -20.39
N GLY A 64 0.08 6.50 -20.19
CA GLY A 64 -1.29 6.52 -20.72
C GLY A 64 -2.22 5.46 -20.11
N TRP A 65 -2.00 5.07 -18.86
CA TRP A 65 -2.79 4.04 -18.14
C TRP A 65 -2.83 2.67 -18.82
N ASN A 66 -1.88 2.40 -19.72
CA ASN A 66 -1.78 1.12 -20.38
C ASN A 66 -1.05 0.11 -19.49
N ALA A 67 -1.80 -0.83 -18.91
CA ALA A 67 -1.24 -1.86 -18.04
C ALA A 67 -0.33 -2.84 -18.79
N ALA A 68 -0.58 -3.10 -20.08
CA ALA A 68 0.24 -3.99 -20.90
C ALA A 68 1.65 -3.43 -21.15
N THR A 69 1.80 -2.11 -21.07
CA THR A 69 3.08 -1.40 -21.17
C THR A 69 3.44 -0.71 -19.86
N ALA A 70 2.97 -1.24 -18.72
CA ALA A 70 3.37 -0.77 -17.40
C ALA A 70 4.89 -0.89 -17.23
N ILE A 71 5.49 0.14 -16.64
CA ILE A 71 6.93 0.37 -16.62
C ILE A 71 7.54 -0.47 -15.49
N PRO A 72 8.48 -1.40 -15.78
CA PRO A 72 9.09 -2.24 -14.74
C PRO A 72 9.93 -1.40 -13.77
N MET A 73 9.74 -1.63 -12.47
CA MET A 73 10.57 -1.05 -11.42
C MET A 73 11.75 -1.97 -11.07
N THR A 74 12.86 -1.40 -10.61
CA THR A 74 14.01 -2.16 -10.13
C THR A 74 13.71 -2.77 -8.77
N SER A 75 13.83 -4.09 -8.63
CA SER A 75 13.72 -4.76 -7.33
C SER A 75 14.98 -4.55 -6.49
N LEU A 76 14.79 -4.21 -5.22
CA LEU A 76 15.84 -4.16 -4.20
C LEU A 76 15.74 -5.36 -3.24
N GLY A 77 14.85 -6.31 -3.52
CA GLY A 77 14.54 -7.44 -2.65
C GLY A 77 13.66 -7.07 -1.45
N ASN A 78 13.16 -8.10 -0.75
CA ASN A 78 12.34 -7.95 0.47
C ASN A 78 11.13 -7.01 0.29
N GLY A 79 10.44 -7.13 -0.85
CA GLY A 79 9.25 -6.34 -1.20
C GLY A 79 9.52 -4.87 -1.56
N LYS A 80 10.77 -4.46 -1.77
CA LYS A 80 11.16 -3.08 -2.09
C LYS A 80 11.48 -2.90 -3.56
N PHE A 81 11.00 -1.82 -4.15
CA PHE A 81 11.24 -1.46 -5.55
C PHE A 81 11.44 0.04 -5.71
N GLU A 82 12.17 0.43 -6.74
CA GLU A 82 12.37 1.84 -7.10
C GLU A 82 12.39 2.08 -8.61
N TYR A 83 12.03 3.29 -9.01
CA TYR A 83 12.13 3.76 -10.38
C TYR A 83 12.29 5.28 -10.42
N THR A 84 13.07 5.76 -11.39
CA THR A 84 13.24 7.19 -11.65
C THR A 84 12.46 7.56 -12.90
N VAL A 85 11.59 8.56 -12.79
CA VAL A 85 10.68 8.94 -13.87
C VAL A 85 10.47 10.45 -13.90
N ALA A 86 10.28 10.98 -15.11
CA ALA A 86 9.76 12.33 -15.28
C ALA A 86 8.26 12.34 -14.93
N LEU A 87 7.90 13.01 -13.84
CA LEU A 87 6.53 13.23 -13.42
C LEU A 87 6.14 14.66 -13.76
N PRO A 88 5.23 14.90 -14.72
CA PRO A 88 4.54 16.18 -14.83
C PRO A 88 3.74 16.50 -13.56
N ALA A 89 3.51 17.78 -13.28
CA ALA A 89 2.58 18.20 -12.23
C ALA A 89 1.19 17.56 -12.43
N ALA A 90 0.50 17.24 -11.34
CA ALA A 90 -0.79 16.55 -11.34
C ALA A 90 -0.81 15.15 -11.99
N SER A 91 0.36 14.51 -12.14
CA SER A 91 0.41 13.11 -12.58
C SER A 91 -0.34 12.19 -11.62
N GLU A 92 -0.95 11.16 -12.16
CA GLU A 92 -1.61 10.12 -11.38
C GLU A 92 -1.04 8.76 -11.77
N PHE A 93 -0.83 7.89 -10.78
CA PHE A 93 -0.28 6.56 -11.02
C PHE A 93 -0.69 5.54 -9.96
N LYS A 94 -0.43 4.27 -10.27
CA LYS A 94 -0.61 3.08 -9.44
C LYS A 94 0.55 2.11 -9.63
N PHE A 95 0.56 1.05 -8.84
CA PHE A 95 1.54 -0.03 -8.93
C PHE A 95 0.84 -1.35 -9.25
N LEU A 96 1.40 -2.12 -10.17
CA LEU A 96 0.91 -3.45 -10.53
C LEU A 96 1.96 -4.51 -10.26
N GLY A 97 1.55 -5.73 -9.90
CA GLY A 97 2.44 -6.89 -9.79
C GLY A 97 2.57 -7.70 -11.08
N GLN A 98 1.79 -7.33 -12.10
CA GLN A 98 1.80 -7.90 -13.44
C GLN A 98 1.55 -6.80 -14.48
N GLN A 99 1.90 -7.03 -15.75
CA GLN A 99 1.58 -6.09 -16.86
C GLN A 99 0.14 -6.26 -17.36
N SER A 100 -0.80 -6.26 -16.41
CA SER A 100 -2.23 -6.27 -16.67
C SER A 100 -2.95 -5.75 -15.43
N TRP A 101 -4.14 -5.21 -15.62
CA TRP A 101 -5.07 -5.07 -14.50
C TRP A 101 -5.42 -6.46 -13.98
N GLY A 102 -5.47 -6.62 -12.66
CA GLY A 102 -5.51 -7.93 -12.04
C GLY A 102 -5.57 -7.83 -10.54
N ASP A 103 -5.16 -8.89 -9.84
CA ASP A 103 -5.25 -8.94 -8.38
C ASP A 103 -4.08 -8.25 -7.69
N LEU A 104 -2.87 -8.31 -8.26
CA LEU A 104 -1.73 -7.56 -7.75
C LEU A 104 -1.82 -6.12 -8.26
N ASP A 105 -2.66 -5.32 -7.61
CA ASP A 105 -2.88 -3.91 -7.89
C ASP A 105 -2.83 -3.13 -6.57
N TRP A 106 -2.05 -2.06 -6.56
CA TRP A 106 -1.84 -1.19 -5.40
C TRP A 106 -1.84 0.29 -5.79
N GLY A 107 -2.10 1.14 -4.81
CA GLY A 107 -2.22 2.58 -5.00
C GLY A 107 -2.23 3.31 -3.66
N ASN A 108 -2.77 4.52 -3.61
CA ASN A 108 -2.94 5.25 -2.37
C ASN A 108 -4.02 4.58 -1.51
N ILE A 109 -3.74 4.39 -0.22
CA ILE A 109 -4.69 3.69 0.66
C ILE A 109 -6.02 4.43 0.77
N THR A 110 -7.12 3.66 0.78
CA THR A 110 -8.51 4.11 0.98
C THR A 110 -9.13 4.86 -0.21
N ALA A 111 -8.50 5.93 -0.70
CA ALA A 111 -9.04 6.79 -1.75
C ALA A 111 -7.89 7.41 -2.57
N ASP A 112 -8.21 8.21 -3.58
CA ASP A 112 -7.18 8.95 -4.30
C ASP A 112 -6.44 9.94 -3.38
N GLY A 113 -5.14 10.12 -3.59
CA GLY A 113 -4.34 11.07 -2.83
C GLY A 113 -2.87 10.73 -2.80
N ASN A 114 -2.12 11.33 -1.85
CA ASN A 114 -0.70 11.10 -1.67
C ASN A 114 -0.31 10.86 -0.21
N THR A 115 -0.83 9.82 0.41
CA THR A 115 -0.63 9.57 1.85
C THR A 115 0.74 8.97 2.18
N GLY A 116 1.43 8.40 1.18
CA GLY A 116 2.62 7.58 1.38
C GLY A 116 2.34 6.16 1.87
N TYR A 117 1.06 5.81 2.07
CA TYR A 117 0.63 4.46 2.46
C TYR A 117 0.00 3.72 1.29
N LEU A 118 0.45 2.49 1.10
CA LEU A 118 0.05 1.63 0.00
C LEU A 118 -1.24 0.88 0.35
N GLY A 119 -2.28 1.10 -0.44
CA GLY A 119 -3.51 0.32 -0.41
C GLY A 119 -3.44 -0.88 -1.36
N PRO A 120 -3.98 -2.06 -0.99
CA PRO A 120 -4.21 -3.17 -1.91
C PRO A 120 -5.51 -2.98 -2.70
N LYS A 121 -5.70 -3.77 -3.76
CA LYS A 121 -6.94 -3.84 -4.56
C LYS A 121 -8.21 -3.74 -3.72
N GLY A 122 -9.12 -2.86 -4.12
CA GLY A 122 -10.37 -2.59 -3.40
C GLY A 122 -10.23 -1.55 -2.28
N SER A 123 -9.01 -1.12 -1.96
CA SER A 123 -8.74 0.01 -1.07
C SER A 123 -7.51 0.81 -1.56
N ASN A 124 -7.37 0.94 -2.88
CA ASN A 124 -6.20 1.47 -3.57
C ASN A 124 -6.56 2.55 -4.61
N GLY A 125 -6.88 3.77 -4.15
CA GLY A 125 -7.10 4.90 -5.05
C GLY A 125 -5.84 5.30 -5.82
N ASN A 126 -5.99 6.23 -6.76
CA ASN A 126 -4.87 6.75 -7.53
C ASN A 126 -3.90 7.51 -6.63
N ILE A 127 -2.60 7.29 -6.83
CA ILE A 127 -1.57 8.13 -6.22
C ILE A 127 -1.51 9.43 -7.03
N LYS A 128 -1.86 10.54 -6.39
CA LYS A 128 -1.89 11.88 -7.01
C LYS A 128 -0.60 12.62 -6.69
N PHE A 129 0.24 12.83 -7.68
CA PHE A 129 1.46 13.60 -7.52
C PHE A 129 1.13 15.10 -7.36
N ASP A 130 1.55 15.67 -6.25
CA ASP A 130 1.31 17.05 -5.82
C ASP A 130 2.55 17.96 -5.96
N GLY A 131 3.60 17.49 -6.63
CA GLY A 131 4.80 18.28 -6.92
C GLY A 131 4.71 19.14 -8.19
N THR A 132 5.74 19.96 -8.41
CA THR A 132 5.79 20.98 -9.47
C THR A 132 6.17 20.47 -10.86
N GLY A 133 6.45 19.17 -10.99
CA GLY A 133 6.98 18.56 -12.20
C GLY A 133 8.50 18.35 -12.15
N GLY A 134 9.03 17.42 -12.94
CA GLY A 134 10.47 17.13 -13.04
C GLY A 134 10.80 15.65 -12.92
N ASN A 135 12.07 15.33 -12.67
CA ASN A 135 12.51 13.95 -12.43
C ASN A 135 12.42 13.62 -10.95
N TYR A 136 11.77 12.50 -10.64
CA TYR A 136 11.56 12.02 -9.29
C TYR A 136 11.95 10.56 -9.17
N LYS A 137 12.45 10.18 -8.00
CA LYS A 137 12.57 8.80 -7.56
C LYS A 137 11.27 8.38 -6.87
N ILE A 138 10.64 7.33 -7.37
CA ILE A 138 9.52 6.64 -6.72
C ILE A 138 10.09 5.39 -6.06
N SER A 139 9.82 5.21 -4.76
CA SER A 139 10.14 3.99 -4.02
C SER A 139 8.85 3.37 -3.48
N VAL A 140 8.70 2.06 -3.56
CA VAL A 140 7.57 1.32 -2.99
C VAL A 140 8.08 0.17 -2.14
N ASN A 141 7.41 -0.06 -1.01
CA ASN A 141 7.69 -1.14 -0.08
C ASN A 141 6.39 -1.89 0.21
N VAL A 142 6.14 -2.95 -0.56
CA VAL A 142 4.91 -3.74 -0.48
C VAL A 142 4.80 -4.43 0.88
N LYS A 143 5.93 -4.83 1.48
CA LYS A 143 5.98 -5.46 2.80
C LYS A 143 5.53 -4.52 3.92
N LEU A 144 6.02 -3.28 3.90
CA LEU A 144 5.66 -2.26 4.90
C LEU A 144 4.35 -1.53 4.55
N GLY A 145 3.84 -1.70 3.33
CA GLY A 145 2.64 -1.00 2.88
C GLY A 145 2.87 0.50 2.70
N THR A 146 4.03 0.91 2.17
CA THR A 146 4.38 2.32 1.98
C THR A 146 4.95 2.60 0.59
N TYR A 147 4.86 3.87 0.18
CA TYR A 147 5.56 4.39 -0.99
C TYR A 147 6.06 5.80 -0.71
N LYS A 148 7.02 6.27 -1.52
CA LYS A 148 7.62 7.59 -1.39
C LYS A 148 7.94 8.16 -2.77
N ILE A 149 7.71 9.46 -2.94
CA ILE A 149 8.05 10.23 -4.14
C ILE A 149 9.04 11.30 -3.70
N GLN A 150 10.22 11.37 -4.33
CA GLN A 150 11.27 12.30 -3.94
C GLN A 150 11.88 12.97 -5.17
N PRO A 151 12.14 14.29 -5.14
CA PRO A 151 12.93 14.91 -6.20
C PRO A 151 14.31 14.26 -6.26
N LEU A 152 14.90 14.24 -7.46
CA LEU A 152 16.31 13.87 -7.66
C LEU A 152 17.25 15.01 -7.24
#